data_AF-A0A7C7FMJ8-F1
#
_entry.id   AF-A0A7C7FMJ8-F1
#
_cell.length_a   1.000
_cell.length_b   1.000
_cell.length_c   1.000
_cell.angle_alpha   90.00
_cell.angle_beta   90.00
_cell.angle_gamma   90.00
#
_symmetry.space_group_name_H-M   'P 1'
#
loop_
_entity.id
_entity.type
_entity.pdbx_description
1 polymer ?
#
loop_
_entity_poly.entity_id
_entity_poly.type
_entity_poly.pdbx_seq_one_letter_code
_entity_poly.pdbx_strand_id
1 'polypeptide(L)'
;MEGGCCAIYKRHRSCRGLREGIRISTEHVKVSVPHSKGLSFVGLDEIICCNSDKNYTELIITNGKKMISTKTLKEYDEIFTPFGFIRVHNSHLINMKHVQEYVKGLGGYVVMTDGIQIEVSRRRKAEFSKKLGGAI
;
A
#
# COMPACT_ATOMS: atom_id res chain seq x y z
N MET A 1 -23.74 7.73 -20.66
CA MET A 1 -23.27 6.85 -19.57
C MET A 1 -22.58 7.73 -18.56
N GLU A 2 -23.43 8.24 -17.67
CA GLU A 2 -23.12 9.05 -16.49
C GLU A 2 -22.22 8.24 -15.56
N GLY A 3 -21.31 8.77 -14.77
CA GLY A 3 -20.99 10.12 -14.35
C GLY A 3 -20.03 9.92 -13.18
N GLY A 4 -18.89 10.61 -13.21
CA GLY A 4 -17.85 10.45 -12.20
C GLY A 4 -18.28 10.89 -10.81
N CYS A 5 -17.64 10.32 -9.78
CA CYS A 5 -17.28 11.09 -8.59
C CYS A 5 -16.12 10.40 -7.86
N CYS A 6 -14.89 10.68 -8.33
CA CYS A 6 -13.69 10.51 -7.53
C CYS A 6 -13.59 11.73 -6.61
N ALA A 7 -13.99 11.59 -5.35
CA ALA A 7 -13.93 12.66 -4.37
C ALA A 7 -12.51 12.75 -3.79
N ILE A 8 -11.67 13.58 -4.38
CA ILE A 8 -10.37 13.98 -3.81
C ILE A 8 -10.47 15.41 -3.26
N TYR A 9 -10.05 15.57 -2.00
CA TYR A 9 -9.48 16.75 -1.35
C TYR A 9 -10.27 18.08 -1.29
N LYS A 10 -10.51 18.56 -0.05
CA LYS A 10 -10.27 19.95 0.41
C LYS A 10 -10.63 20.11 1.89
N ARG A 11 -9.70 20.63 2.71
CA ARG A 11 -9.88 21.89 3.47
C ARG A 11 -8.62 22.26 4.27
N HIS A 12 -8.05 23.39 3.88
CA HIS A 12 -7.08 24.18 4.63
C HIS A 12 -7.85 25.19 5.50
N ARG A 13 -7.61 25.26 6.82
CA ARG A 13 -7.46 26.54 7.57
C ARG A 13 -7.13 26.38 9.07
N SER A 14 -6.09 27.12 9.46
CA SER A 14 -5.84 27.87 10.71
C SER A 14 -5.28 27.21 11.98
N CYS A 15 -4.05 27.62 12.31
CA CYS A 15 -3.46 27.95 13.61
C CYS A 15 -4.21 27.60 14.91
N ARG A 16 -3.52 26.89 15.81
CA ARG A 16 -2.97 27.41 17.09
C ARG A 16 -2.31 26.26 17.85
N GLY A 17 -1.17 26.53 18.47
CA GLY A 17 -0.43 25.56 19.25
C GLY A 17 -1.17 25.12 20.51
N LEU A 18 -0.85 23.91 20.96
CA LEU A 18 -0.92 23.44 22.35
C LEU A 18 -0.03 22.19 22.46
N ARG A 19 0.81 22.16 23.50
CA ARG A 19 1.55 20.98 23.96
C ARG A 19 0.54 20.05 24.63
N GLU A 20 0.17 18.95 24.00
CA GLU A 20 -0.60 17.89 24.67
C GLU A 20 -0.09 16.51 24.27
N GLY A 21 -0.02 15.64 25.27
CA GLY A 21 0.52 14.29 25.19
C GLY A 21 -0.07 13.50 24.03
N ILE A 22 0.81 12.74 23.39
CA ILE A 22 0.56 11.97 22.17
C ILE A 22 -0.59 10.97 22.38
N ARG A 23 -1.81 11.40 22.10
CA ARG A 23 -2.93 10.52 21.71
C ARG A 23 -3.00 10.56 20.20
N ILE A 24 -2.27 9.65 19.55
CA ILE A 24 -2.43 9.43 18.11
C ILE A 24 -3.76 8.72 17.94
N SER A 25 -4.83 9.49 17.78
CA SER A 25 -6.09 8.98 17.24
C SER A 25 -5.83 8.73 15.75
N THR A 26 -5.25 7.58 15.42
CA THR A 26 -5.01 7.19 14.03
C THR A 26 -6.37 7.21 13.31
N GLU A 27 -6.58 8.18 12.42
CA GLU A 27 -7.67 8.10 11.46
C GLU A 27 -7.40 6.85 10.63
N HIS A 28 -8.11 5.76 10.93
CA HIS A 28 -7.96 4.49 10.24
C HIS A 28 -8.57 4.68 8.85
N VAL A 29 -7.74 5.12 7.90
CA VAL A 29 -8.14 5.20 6.50
C VAL A 29 -8.43 3.78 6.04
N LYS A 30 -9.70 3.54 5.72
CA LYS A 30 -10.18 2.24 5.21
C LYS A 30 -10.29 2.31 3.71
N VAL A 31 -9.82 1.28 3.02
CA VAL A 31 -10.08 1.07 1.61
C VAL A 31 -11.31 0.19 1.44
N SER A 32 -12.15 0.55 0.47
CA SER A 32 -13.25 -0.30 0.02
C SER A 32 -12.77 -1.21 -1.11
N VAL A 33 -12.85 -2.51 -0.86
CA VAL A 33 -12.48 -3.58 -1.79
C VAL A 33 -13.76 -4.23 -2.32
N PRO A 34 -14.17 -3.94 -3.57
CA PRO A 34 -15.29 -4.64 -4.18
C PRO A 34 -14.89 -6.07 -4.52
N HIS A 35 -15.76 -7.03 -4.19
CA HIS A 35 -15.63 -8.45 -4.49
C HIS A 35 -16.98 -9.03 -4.96
N SER A 36 -17.01 -10.24 -5.52
CA SER A 36 -18.22 -10.83 -6.13
C SER A 36 -19.42 -11.01 -5.19
N LYS A 37 -19.20 -10.95 -3.88
CA LYS A 37 -20.25 -11.09 -2.85
C LYS A 37 -20.65 -9.76 -2.19
N GLY A 38 -20.01 -8.65 -2.53
CA GLY A 38 -20.30 -7.35 -1.91
C GLY A 38 -19.08 -6.41 -1.80
N LEU A 39 -19.13 -5.53 -0.80
CA LEU A 39 -18.08 -4.55 -0.51
C LEU A 39 -17.45 -4.86 0.84
N SER A 40 -16.13 -5.04 0.86
CA SER A 40 -15.36 -5.23 2.10
C SER A 40 -14.57 -3.97 2.41
N PHE A 41 -14.49 -3.61 3.70
CA PHE A 41 -13.69 -2.48 4.18
C PHE A 41 -12.48 -3.01 4.93
N VAL A 42 -11.29 -2.58 4.52
CA VAL A 42 -10.01 -3.02 5.09
C VAL A 42 -9.21 -1.79 5.51
N GLY A 43 -8.60 -1.79 6.70
CA GLY A 43 -7.69 -0.72 7.09
C GLY A 43 -6.44 -0.73 6.22
N LEU A 44 -5.97 0.44 5.76
CA LEU A 44 -4.71 0.52 5.01
C LEU A 44 -3.51 -0.01 5.81
N ASP A 45 -3.56 0.14 7.12
CA ASP A 45 -2.54 -0.36 8.03
C ASP A 45 -2.55 -1.90 8.13
N GLU A 46 -3.63 -2.57 7.76
CA GLU A 46 -3.72 -4.02 7.75
C GLU A 46 -3.24 -4.62 6.42
N ILE A 47 -3.09 -3.81 5.36
CA ILE A 47 -2.67 -4.30 4.04
C ILE A 47 -1.16 -4.43 4.02
N ILE A 48 -0.70 -5.65 3.77
CA ILE A 48 0.72 -6.01 3.66
C ILE A 48 1.21 -5.69 2.25
N CYS A 49 0.57 -6.28 1.25
CA CYS A 49 0.92 -6.12 -0.15
C CYS A 49 -0.28 -6.39 -1.06
N CYS A 50 -0.18 -5.95 -2.31
CA CYS A 50 -1.13 -6.20 -3.38
C CYS A 50 -0.38 -6.82 -4.56
N ASN A 51 -0.89 -7.95 -5.04
CA ASN A 51 -0.37 -8.67 -6.18
C ASN A 51 -1.37 -8.56 -7.32
N SER A 52 -0.90 -8.32 -8.53
CA SER A 52 -1.73 -8.24 -9.72
C SER A 52 -1.52 -9.49 -10.57
N ASP A 53 -2.58 -10.24 -10.78
CA ASP A 53 -2.60 -11.36 -11.71
C ASP A 53 -3.60 -11.07 -12.83
N LYS A 54 -3.06 -10.76 -14.01
CA LYS A 54 -3.77 -10.48 -15.27
C LYS A 54 -4.90 -9.44 -15.16
N ASN A 55 -6.07 -9.87 -14.68
CA ASN A 55 -7.30 -9.08 -14.61
C ASN A 55 -7.82 -8.89 -13.17
N TYR A 56 -7.16 -9.45 -12.18
CA TYR A 56 -7.55 -9.31 -10.78
C TYR A 56 -6.36 -8.87 -9.92
N THR A 57 -6.68 -8.17 -8.83
CA THR A 57 -5.68 -7.77 -7.82
C THR A 57 -5.98 -8.51 -6.53
N GLU A 58 -5.01 -9.26 -6.04
CA GLU A 58 -5.02 -9.94 -4.76
C GLU A 58 -4.42 -9.02 -3.69
N LEU A 59 -5.24 -8.61 -2.72
CA LEU A 59 -4.81 -7.87 -1.55
C LEU A 59 -4.54 -8.84 -0.41
N ILE A 60 -3.35 -8.74 0.19
CA ILE A 60 -2.91 -9.57 1.29
C ILE A 60 -2.97 -8.73 2.57
N ILE A 61 -3.69 -9.23 3.56
CA ILE A 61 -4.00 -8.52 4.81
C ILE A 61 -3.35 -9.28 5.98
N THR A 62 -2.90 -8.55 7.01
CA THR A 62 -2.25 -9.09 8.23
C THR A 62 -3.05 -10.17 8.96
N ASN A 63 -4.37 -10.24 8.73
CA ASN A 63 -5.25 -11.25 9.30
C ASN A 63 -5.19 -12.61 8.57
N GLY A 64 -4.15 -12.85 7.75
CA GLY A 64 -4.00 -14.04 6.90
C GLY A 64 -5.05 -14.15 5.79
N LYS A 65 -5.92 -13.15 5.62
CA LYS A 65 -6.96 -13.12 4.60
C LYS A 65 -6.42 -12.51 3.32
N LYS A 66 -6.75 -13.15 2.20
CA LYS A 66 -6.49 -12.66 0.85
C LYS A 66 -7.81 -12.26 0.22
N MET A 67 -7.86 -11.04 -0.32
CA MET A 67 -9.06 -10.47 -0.93
C MET A 67 -8.79 -10.24 -2.41
N ILE A 68 -9.65 -10.76 -3.27
CA ILE A 68 -9.55 -10.56 -4.71
C ILE A 68 -10.44 -9.38 -5.08
N SER A 69 -9.88 -8.40 -5.79
CA SER A 69 -10.61 -7.28 -6.34
C SER A 69 -10.52 -7.23 -7.85
N THR A 70 -11.56 -6.65 -8.46
CA THR A 70 -11.65 -6.38 -9.90
C THR A 70 -10.93 -5.10 -10.31
N LYS A 71 -10.48 -4.29 -9.35
CA LYS A 71 -9.70 -3.07 -9.62
C LYS A 71 -8.29 -3.42 -10.06
N THR A 72 -7.71 -2.55 -10.89
CA THR A 72 -6.34 -2.72 -11.38
C THR A 72 -5.32 -2.28 -10.34
N LEU A 73 -4.11 -2.85 -10.41
CA LEU A 73 -3.00 -2.45 -9.54
C LEU A 73 -2.64 -0.98 -9.70
N LYS A 74 -2.85 -0.40 -10.89
CA LYS A 74 -2.56 1.01 -11.16
C LYS A 74 -3.46 1.94 -10.32
N GLU A 75 -4.75 1.64 -10.24
CA GLU A 75 -5.67 2.39 -9.38
C GLU A 75 -5.26 2.29 -7.91
N TYR A 76 -4.88 1.10 -7.45
CA TYR A 76 -4.38 0.92 -6.09
C TYR A 76 -3.08 1.66 -5.83
N ASP A 77 -2.14 1.67 -6.79
CA ASP A 77 -0.89 2.42 -6.71
C ASP A 77 -1.17 3.92 -6.50
N GLU A 78 -2.08 4.52 -7.26
CA GLU A 78 -2.45 5.94 -7.13
C GLU A 78 -3.11 6.25 -5.77
N ILE A 79 -4.01 5.37 -5.31
CA ILE A 79 -4.71 5.55 -4.03
C ILE A 79 -3.75 5.33 -2.86
N PHE A 80 -2.85 4.35 -2.93
CA PHE A 80 -2.03 3.89 -1.81
C PHE A 80 -0.66 4.58 -1.72
N THR A 81 -0.12 5.11 -2.81
CA THR A 81 1.13 5.89 -2.83
C THR A 81 1.20 6.97 -1.73
N PRO A 82 0.18 7.82 -1.50
CA PRO A 82 0.24 8.83 -0.44
C PRO A 82 0.24 8.24 0.99
N PHE A 83 -0.13 6.97 1.14
CA PHE A 83 -0.17 6.28 2.45
C PHE A 83 1.09 5.45 2.73
N GLY A 84 2.13 5.55 1.91
CA GLY A 84 3.41 4.88 2.14
C GLY A 84 3.55 3.53 1.42
N PHE A 85 2.72 3.26 0.42
CA PHE A 85 2.90 2.10 -0.44
C PHE A 85 3.91 2.40 -1.55
N ILE A 86 4.63 1.37 -1.98
CA ILE A 86 5.62 1.45 -3.06
C ILE A 86 5.40 0.29 -4.02
N ARG A 87 5.39 0.63 -5.30
CA ARG A 87 5.42 -0.36 -6.36
C ARG A 87 6.84 -0.85 -6.60
N VAL A 88 7.12 -2.09 -6.21
CA VAL A 88 8.43 -2.75 -6.36
C VAL A 88 8.53 -3.61 -7.62
N HIS A 89 7.39 -4.09 -8.12
CA HIS A 89 7.31 -4.83 -9.37
C HIS A 89 6.15 -4.31 -10.22
N ASN A 90 6.10 -4.69 -11.50
CA ASN A 90 4.95 -4.33 -12.34
C ASN A 90 3.65 -4.95 -11.84
N SER A 91 3.75 -6.07 -11.14
CA SER A 91 2.62 -6.81 -10.56
C SER A 91 2.58 -6.76 -9.03
N HIS A 92 3.50 -6.07 -8.36
CA HIS A 92 3.58 -6.08 -6.89
C HIS A 92 3.67 -4.65 -6.33
N LEU A 93 2.76 -4.35 -5.42
CA LEU A 93 2.69 -3.13 -4.63
C LEU A 93 2.80 -3.52 -3.15
N ILE A 94 3.74 -2.93 -2.43
CA ILE A 94 4.02 -3.30 -1.03
C ILE A 94 3.81 -2.12 -0.10
N ASN A 95 3.42 -2.42 1.13
CA ASN A 95 3.33 -1.43 2.20
C ASN A 95 4.67 -1.36 2.95
N MET A 96 5.27 -0.17 3.03
CA MET A 96 6.54 0.03 3.72
C MET A 96 6.47 -0.23 5.22
N LYS A 97 5.29 -0.11 5.83
CA LYS A 97 5.10 -0.40 7.26
C LYS A 97 5.25 -1.88 7.59
N HIS A 98 5.04 -2.77 6.62
CA HIS A 98 5.09 -4.22 6.78
C HIS A 98 6.34 -4.85 6.18
N VAL A 99 7.33 -4.04 5.80
CA VAL A 99 8.62 -4.54 5.34
C VAL A 99 9.44 -4.93 6.56
N GLN A 100 9.80 -6.21 6.67
CA GLN A 100 10.69 -6.70 7.73
C GLN A 100 12.15 -6.57 7.33
N GLU A 101 12.49 -7.07 6.15
CA GLU A 101 13.89 -7.14 5.71
C GLU A 101 13.99 -6.88 4.20
N TYR A 102 15.08 -6.23 3.80
CA TYR A 102 15.44 -6.07 2.40
C TYR A 102 16.79 -6.74 2.13
N VAL A 103 16.78 -7.80 1.32
CA VAL A 103 17.99 -8.56 0.99
C VAL A 103 18.54 -8.08 -0.35
N LYS A 104 19.70 -7.41 -0.29
CA LYS A 104 20.44 -6.96 -1.47
C LYS A 104 21.26 -8.12 -2.06
N GLY A 105 20.65 -8.92 -2.95
CA GLY A 105 21.32 -10.00 -3.72
C GLY A 105 21.28 -9.79 -5.25
N LEU A 106 21.73 -10.81 -6.01
CA LEU A 106 21.72 -10.88 -7.50
C LEU A 106 20.32 -10.58 -8.11
N GLY A 107 19.26 -10.83 -7.34
CA GLY A 107 17.86 -10.53 -7.66
C GLY A 107 17.10 -9.92 -6.49
N GLY A 108 17.74 -9.01 -5.73
CA GLY A 108 17.28 -8.55 -4.41
C GLY A 108 15.78 -8.46 -4.17
N TYR A 109 15.36 -9.00 -3.03
CA TYR A 109 13.96 -9.20 -2.65
C TYR A 109 13.67 -8.58 -1.27
N VAL A 110 12.40 -8.35 -1.00
CA VAL A 110 11.88 -7.81 0.26
C VAL A 110 11.10 -8.92 0.96
N VAL A 111 11.33 -9.06 2.27
CA VAL A 111 10.57 -9.96 3.14
C VAL A 111 9.54 -9.15 3.91
N MET A 112 8.27 -9.52 3.81
CA MET A 112 7.15 -8.85 4.47
C MET A 112 6.85 -9.48 5.85
N THR A 113 6.00 -8.85 6.66
CA THR A 113 5.55 -9.36 7.98
C THR A 113 4.95 -10.77 7.90
N ASP A 114 4.26 -11.10 6.80
CA ASP A 114 3.65 -12.41 6.56
C ASP A 114 4.65 -13.49 6.12
N GLY A 115 5.93 -13.14 5.96
CA GLY A 115 6.98 -14.02 5.42
C GLY A 115 7.00 -14.10 3.89
N ILE A 116 6.08 -13.42 3.19
CA ILE A 116 6.07 -13.35 1.73
C ILE A 116 7.32 -12.62 1.24
N GLN A 117 8.02 -13.24 0.29
CA GLN A 117 9.18 -12.68 -0.38
C GLN A 117 8.75 -12.06 -1.71
N ILE A 118 9.06 -10.78 -1.91
CA ILE A 118 8.69 -10.03 -3.11
C ILE A 118 9.96 -9.52 -3.79
N GLU A 119 10.18 -9.98 -5.01
CA GLU A 119 11.33 -9.56 -5.80
C GLU A 119 11.20 -8.11 -6.26
N VAL A 120 12.27 -7.33 -6.07
CA VAL A 120 12.31 -5.93 -6.49
C VAL A 120 12.96 -5.85 -7.87
N SER A 121 12.22 -5.32 -8.84
CA SER A 121 12.76 -5.14 -10.19
C SER A 121 14.00 -4.22 -10.15
N ARG A 122 15.06 -4.56 -10.90
CA ARG A 122 16.31 -3.77 -10.97
C ARG A 122 16.07 -2.28 -11.25
N ARG A 123 15.08 -1.95 -12.08
CA ARG A 123 14.70 -0.57 -12.41
C ARG A 123 14.10 0.19 -11.21
N ARG A 124 13.32 -0.50 -10.38
CA ARG A 124 12.61 0.07 -9.21
C ARG A 124 13.42 -0.06 -7.93
N LYS A 125 14.48 -0.89 -7.91
CA LYS A 125 15.42 -1.04 -6.81
C LYS A 125 16.02 0.30 -6.37
N ALA A 126 16.35 1.17 -7.32
CA ALA A 126 16.88 2.50 -7.02
C ALA A 126 15.86 3.39 -6.29
N GLU A 127 14.58 3.35 -6.69
CA GLU A 127 13.51 4.10 -6.04
C GLU A 127 13.20 3.54 -4.64
N PHE A 128 13.12 2.22 -4.53
CA PHE A 128 12.92 1.53 -3.26
C PHE A 128 14.05 1.83 -2.27
N SER A 129 15.31 1.74 -2.71
CA SER A 129 16.46 2.03 -1.87
C SER A 129 16.54 3.50 -1.43
N LYS A 130 16.04 4.44 -2.24
CA LYS A 130 15.93 5.85 -1.84
C LYS A 130 14.91 6.03 -0.73
N LYS A 131 13.75 5.38 -0.83
CA LYS A 131 12.68 5.46 0.20
C LYS A 131 13.05 4.75 1.51
N LEU A 132 13.90 3.74 1.48
CA LEU A 132 14.40 3.06 2.69
C LEU A 132 15.40 3.91 3.51
N GLY A 133 15.88 5.03 2.96
CA GLY A 133 16.97 5.82 3.54
C GLY A 133 18.28 5.52 2.80
N GLY A 134 18.63 6.41 1.87
CA GLY A 134 19.85 6.31 1.07
C GLY A 134 21.11 6.38 1.94
N ALA A 135 21.62 5.23 2.34
CA ALA A 135 22.97 5.05 2.88
C ALA A 135 23.43 3.59 2.73
N ILE A 136 23.52 3.09 1.48
CA ILE A 136 24.28 1.87 1.13
C ILE A 136 24.52 1.80 -0.37
#